data_AF-A0A7C5Z0R7-F1
#
_entry.id   AF-A0A7C5Z0R7-F1
#
_cell.length_a   1.000
_cell.length_b   1.000
_cell.length_c   1.000
_cell.angle_alpha   90.00
_cell.angle_beta   90.00
_cell.angle_gamma   90.00
#
_symmetry.space_group_name_H-M   'P 1'
#
loop_
_entity.id
_entity.type
_entity.pdbx_description
1 polymer ?
#
loop_
_entity_poly.entity_id
_entity_poly.type
_entity_poly.pdbx_seq_one_letter_code
_entity_poly.pdbx_strand_id
1 'polypeptide(L)' 'MDRFDAVYTSILLVGGLAFLSISLYSIYIDRYIQALASFAIGLILLSSSIALFRELREKNSKSLNVNHKN' A
#
# COMPACT_ATOMS: atom_id res chain seq x y z
N MET A 1 14.65 10.75 8.25
CA MET A 1 13.17 10.74 8.36
C MET A 1 12.63 9.53 7.63
N ASP A 2 12.79 8.30 8.17
CA ASP A 2 12.78 7.11 7.28
C ASP A 2 12.06 5.86 7.83
N ARG A 3 11.92 5.71 9.15
CA ARG A 3 11.31 4.47 9.71
C ARG A 3 9.79 4.50 9.69
N PHE A 4 9.17 5.64 10.02
CA PHE A 4 7.72 5.72 10.14
C PHE A 4 7.03 5.58 8.78
N ASP A 5 7.50 6.26 7.75
CA ASP A 5 6.88 6.19 6.41
C ASP A 5 7.02 4.81 5.75
N ALA A 6 8.17 4.16 5.93
CA ALA A 6 8.37 2.79 5.51
C ALA A 6 7.41 1.84 6.26
N VAL A 7 7.26 2.01 7.57
CA VAL A 7 6.33 1.22 8.39
C VAL A 7 4.88 1.44 7.94
N TYR A 8 4.44 2.67 7.69
CA TYR A 8 3.09 2.95 7.18
C TYR A 8 2.86 2.32 5.81
N THR A 9 3.84 2.41 4.90
CA THR A 9 3.78 1.76 3.59
C THR A 9 3.64 0.24 3.74
N SER A 10 4.42 -0.38 4.64
CA SER A 10 4.33 -1.82 4.90
C SER A 10 2.98 -2.22 5.51
N ILE A 11 2.43 -1.44 6.45
CA ILE A 11 1.12 -1.71 7.04
C ILE A 11 0.02 -1.61 5.96
N LEU A 12 0.07 -0.59 5.10
CA LEU A 12 -0.86 -0.45 3.98
C LEU A 12 -0.77 -1.62 3.00
N LEU A 13 0.44 -2.06 2.66
CA LEU A 13 0.69 -3.19 1.77
C LEU A 13 0.14 -4.50 2.37
N VAL A 14 0.52 -4.80 3.61
CA VAL A 14 0.09 -6.03 4.31
C VAL A 14 -1.42 -6.03 4.52
N GLY A 15 -2.00 -4.90 4.91
CA GLY A 15 -3.45 -4.72 5.03
C GLY A 15 -4.16 -4.93 3.68
N GLY A 16 -3.63 -4.36 2.60
CA GLY A 16 -4.15 -4.56 1.25
C GLY A 16 -4.15 -6.03 0.84
N LEU A 17 -3.03 -6.74 1.05
CA LEU A 17 -2.95 -8.19 0.79
C LEU A 17 -3.92 -9.01 1.65
N ALA A 18 -4.11 -8.64 2.92
CA ALA A 18 -5.06 -9.32 3.79
C ALA A 18 -6.50 -9.19 3.26
N PHE A 19 -6.90 -7.99 2.85
CA PHE A 19 -8.23 -7.75 2.25
C PHE A 19 -8.43 -8.46 0.91
N LEU A 20 -7.38 -8.57 0.08
CA LEU A 20 -7.42 -9.38 -1.14
C LEU A 20 -7.59 -10.87 -0.83
N SER A 21 -6.92 -11.36 0.22
CA SER A 21 -7.06 -12.76 0.67
C SER A 21 -8.46 -13.04 1.22
N ILE A 22 -9.02 -12.11 1.99
CA ILE A 22 -10.41 -12.18 2.49
C ILE A 22 -11.40 -12.14 1.33
N SER A 23 -11.13 -11.33 0.31
CA SER A 23 -11.95 -11.29 -0.90
C SER A 23 -11.97 -12.66 -1.59
N LEU A 24 -10.81 -13.26 -1.82
CA LEU A 24 -10.71 -14.58 -2.44
C LEU A 24 -11.42 -15.67 -1.62
N TYR A 25 -11.24 -15.64 -0.30
CA TYR A 25 -11.94 -16.56 0.60
C TYR A 25 -13.45 -16.34 0.57
N SER A 26 -13.91 -15.09 0.49
CA SER A 26 -15.34 -14.77 0.40
C SER A 26 -15.97 -15.28 -0.90
N ILE A 27 -15.22 -15.30 -2.00
CA ILE A 27 -15.66 -15.94 -3.26
C ILE A 27 -15.84 -17.44 -3.06
N TYR A 28 -14.90 -18.10 -2.37
CA TYR A 28 -14.95 -19.54 -2.12
C TYR A 28 -16.19 -19.98 -1.31
N ILE A 29 -16.70 -19.12 -0.42
CA ILE A 29 -17.90 -19.38 0.38
C ILE A 29 -19.18 -18.72 -0.19
N ASP A 30 -19.20 -18.40 -1.50
CA ASP A 30 -20.34 -17.80 -2.21
C ASP A 30 -20.82 -16.44 -1.67
N ARG A 31 -19.98 -15.73 -0.91
CA ARG A 31 -20.28 -14.39 -0.35
C ARG A 31 -19.81 -13.28 -1.29
N TYR A 32 -20.44 -13.20 -2.45
CA TYR A 32 -20.03 -12.29 -3.54
C TYR A 32 -20.00 -10.80 -3.17
N ILE A 33 -20.98 -10.31 -2.40
CA ILE A 33 -21.02 -8.89 -1.98
C ILE A 33 -19.85 -8.58 -1.02
N GLN A 34 -19.58 -9.48 -0.07
CA GLN A 34 -18.46 -9.34 0.86
C GLN A 34 -17.12 -9.46 0.12
N ALA A 35 -17.02 -10.35 -0.86
CA ALA A 35 -15.86 -10.48 -1.73
C ALA A 35 -15.57 -9.18 -2.49
N LEU A 36 -16.60 -8.59 -3.11
CA LEU A 36 -16.49 -7.35 -3.88
C LEU A 36 -16.08 -6.16 -2.98
N ALA A 37 -16.69 -6.02 -1.82
CA ALA A 37 -16.33 -4.98 -0.86
C ALA A 37 -14.87 -5.14 -0.37
N SER A 38 -14.47 -6.36 0.00
CA SER A 38 -13.10 -6.65 0.45
C SER A 38 -12.08 -6.43 -0.66
N PHE A 39 -12.44 -6.75 -1.90
CA PHE A 39 -11.61 -6.51 -3.08
C PHE A 39 -11.37 -5.01 -3.29
N ALA A 40 -12.43 -4.21 -3.25
CA ALA A 40 -12.35 -2.76 -3.40
C ALA A 40 -11.46 -2.12 -2.33
N ILE A 41 -11.62 -2.54 -1.06
CA ILE A 41 -10.78 -2.08 0.05
C ILE A 41 -9.31 -2.48 -0.19
N GLY A 42 -9.07 -3.73 -0.58
CA GLY A 42 -7.73 -4.22 -0.90
C GLY A 42 -7.05 -3.38 -1.99
N LEU A 43 -7.76 -3.05 -3.06
CA LEU A 43 -7.25 -2.20 -4.14
C LEU A 43 -6.95 -0.76 -3.70
N ILE A 44 -7.80 -0.17 -2.85
CA ILE A 44 -7.58 1.18 -2.32
C ILE A 44 -6.30 1.22 -1.47
N LEU A 45 -6.14 0.23 -0.58
CA LEU A 45 -4.96 0.12 0.29
C LEU A 45 -3.68 -0.10 -0.52
N LEU A 46 -3.74 -0.98 -1.53
CA LEU A 46 -2.60 -1.25 -2.41
C LEU A 46 -2.21 -0.01 -3.22
N SER A 47 -3.19 0.69 -3.80
CA SER A 47 -2.97 1.93 -4.54
C SER A 47 -2.37 3.02 -3.65
N SER A 48 -2.87 3.17 -2.42
CA SER A 48 -2.34 4.12 -1.44
C SER A 48 -0.90 3.78 -1.05
N SER A 49 -0.59 2.50 -0.84
CA SER A 49 0.76 2.03 -0.56
C SER A 49 1.73 2.38 -1.70
N ILE A 50 1.32 2.18 -2.95
CA ILE A 50 2.16 2.48 -4.13
C ILE A 50 2.38 4.00 -4.25
N ALA A 51 1.33 4.79 -4.05
CA ALA A 51 1.43 6.25 -4.08
C ALA A 51 2.41 6.78 -3.02
N LEU A 52 2.29 6.30 -1.77
CA LEU A 52 3.19 6.67 -0.67
C LEU A 52 4.63 6.26 -0.98
N PHE A 53 4.84 5.03 -1.46
CA PHE A 53 6.16 4.55 -1.85
C PHE A 53 6.81 5.43 -2.94
N ARG A 54 6.03 5.85 -3.93
CA ARG A 54 6.51 6.74 -5.01
C ARG A 54 6.91 8.11 -4.46
N GLU A 55 6.12 8.69 -3.56
CA GLU A 55 6.42 9.96 -2.92
C GLU A 55 7.70 9.89 -2.08
N LEU A 56 7.88 8.81 -1.31
CA LEU A 56 9.09 8.59 -0.49
C LEU A 56 10.35 8.44 -1.33
N ARG A 57 10.24 7.74 -2.47
CA ARG A 57 11.34 7.60 -3.42
C ARG A 57 11.72 8.95 -4.03
N GLU A 58 10.74 9.78 -4.38
CA GLU A 58 11.00 11.11 -4.95
C GLU A 58 11.64 12.07 -3.93
N LYS A 59 11.16 12.04 -2.67
CA LYS A 59 11.77 12.80 -1.57
C LYS A 59 13.23 12.39 -1.31
N ASN A 60 13.52 11.09 -1.31
CA ASN A 60 14.89 10.58 -1.14
C ASN A 60 15.82 11.02 -2.29
N SER A 61 15.37 10.92 -3.55
CA SER A 61 16.17 11.36 -4.71
C SER A 61 16.49 12.85 -4.72
N LYS A 62 15.54 13.71 -4.29
CA LYS A 62 15.77 15.17 -4.18
C LYS A 62 16.78 15.49 -3.08
N SER A 63 16.69 14.83 -1.92
CA SER A 63 17.63 15.04 -0.80
C SER A 63 19.07 14.66 -1.17
N LEU A 64 19.27 13.59 -1.94
CA LEU A 64 20.59 13.15 -2.40
C LEU A 64 21.26 14.15 -3.36
N ASN A 65 20.48 14.83 -4.20
CA ASN A 65 20.98 15.81 -5.17
C ASN A 65 21.45 17.11 -4.50
N VAL A 66 20.74 17.58 -3.47
CA VAL A 66 21.12 18.81 -2.73
C VAL A 66 22.45 18.63 -1.98
N ASN A 67 22.72 17.43 -1.45
CA ASN A 67 23.94 17.15 -0.69
C ASN A 67 25.20 17.01 -1.56
N HIS A 68 25.06 16.83 -2.89
CA HIS A 68 26.18 16.77 -3.83
C HIS A 68 26.55 18.17 -4.39
N LYS A 69 25.74 19.20 -4.10
CA LYS A 69 25.93 20.56 -4.62
C LYS A 69 26.54 21.54 -3.61
N ASN A 70 26.69 21.13 -2.36
CA ASN A 70 27.43 21.83 -1.30
C ASN A 70 28.81 21.21 -1.12
#